data_AF-A0A8J5I7E2-F1
#
_entry.id   AF-A0A8J5I7E2-F1
#
_cell.length_a   1.000
_cell.length_b   1.000
_cell.length_c   1.000
_cell.angle_alpha   90.00
_cell.angle_beta   90.00
_cell.angle_gamma   90.00
#
_symmetry.space_group_name_H-M   'P 1'
#
loop_
_entity.id
_entity.type
_entity.pdbx_description
1 polymer ?
#
loop_
_entity_poly.entity_id
_entity_poly.type
_entity_poly.pdbx_seq_one_letter_code
_entity_poly.pdbx_strand_id
1 'polypeptide(L)'
;MKWLHEVVRSRKYGSNAPDVAAQLKHLITNMTYATTEEDYKLKGDELKSLSCRDGVSSLWDYFVTNWDSCVDMWVMLHRFELPHFNNHTNNRVESLYGKSKQNIKSHFTMQNCLEALLAMQEEYRAHAGMPGPLRDTSYSEMNIVLGMTTRWVVSAIEGQYKVEMAKKSLDRYTFTDNETSVTVRSKHHEYLLQKDGWICYCEFAQTMKLPR
;
A
#
# COMPACT_ATOMS: atom_id res chain seq x y z
N MET A 1 16.94 1.57 3.66
CA MET A 1 17.90 0.73 2.88
C MET A 1 19.18 1.44 2.46
N LYS A 2 19.15 2.66 1.91
CA LYS A 2 20.38 3.39 1.52
C LYS A 2 21.46 3.44 2.63
N TRP A 3 21.03 3.68 3.87
CA TRP A 3 21.93 3.63 5.03
C TRP A 3 22.62 2.27 5.21
N LEU A 4 21.88 1.16 5.10
CA LEU A 4 22.47 -0.18 5.22
C LEU A 4 23.45 -0.46 4.07
N HIS A 5 23.20 0.06 2.87
CA HIS A 5 24.15 -0.01 1.76
C HIS A 5 25.45 0.79 2.03
N GLU A 6 25.37 1.90 2.77
CA GLU A 6 26.54 2.68 3.19
C GLU A 6 27.32 1.95 4.29
N VAL A 7 26.62 1.34 5.26
CA VAL A 7 27.20 0.52 6.32
C VAL A 7 28.04 -0.62 5.74
N VAL A 8 27.55 -1.30 4.69
CA VAL A 8 28.30 -2.36 3.97
C VAL A 8 29.62 -1.86 3.38
N ARG A 9 29.72 -0.57 3.02
CA ARG A 9 30.95 0.04 2.49
C ARG A 9 31.84 0.63 3.59
N SER A 10 31.34 0.72 4.81
CA SER A 10 32.05 1.35 5.92
C SER A 10 33.12 0.43 6.47
N ARG A 11 34.36 0.92 6.55
CA ARG A 11 35.47 0.18 7.17
C ARG A 11 35.25 -0.12 8.66
N LYS A 12 34.28 0.58 9.30
CA LYS A 12 33.93 0.38 10.71
C LYS A 12 33.46 -1.05 11.01
N TYR A 13 32.84 -1.72 10.04
CA TYR A 13 32.24 -3.04 10.22
C TYR A 13 32.93 -4.13 9.40
N GLY A 14 34.19 -3.89 9.00
CA GLY A 14 34.96 -4.75 8.11
C GLY A 14 35.17 -4.11 6.73
N SER A 15 36.21 -4.54 6.03
CA SER A 15 36.46 -4.11 4.64
C SER A 15 36.00 -5.18 3.68
N ASN A 16 34.87 -4.94 3.02
CA ASN A 16 34.35 -5.84 2.00
C ASN A 16 35.00 -5.55 0.65
N ALA A 17 35.40 -6.60 -0.06
CA ALA A 17 35.79 -6.47 -1.46
C ALA A 17 34.62 -5.90 -2.30
N PRO A 18 34.88 -5.15 -3.38
CA PRO A 18 33.81 -4.45 -4.12
C PRO A 18 32.69 -5.36 -4.63
N ASP A 19 33.02 -6.57 -5.06
CA ASP A 19 32.12 -7.63 -5.50
C ASP A 19 31.25 -8.16 -4.34
N VAL A 20 31.87 -8.45 -3.19
CA VAL A 20 31.16 -8.89 -1.97
C VAL A 20 30.22 -7.79 -1.47
N ALA A 21 30.67 -6.53 -1.47
CA ALA A 21 29.86 -5.39 -1.10
C ALA A 21 28.66 -5.17 -2.04
N ALA A 22 28.81 -5.50 -3.34
CA ALA A 22 27.69 -5.47 -4.28
C ALA A 22 26.69 -6.58 -4.01
N GLN A 23 27.16 -7.82 -3.77
CA GLN A 23 26.30 -8.95 -3.42
C GLN A 23 25.53 -8.70 -2.12
N LEU A 24 26.19 -8.20 -1.06
CA LEU A 24 25.53 -7.84 0.19
C LEU A 24 24.40 -6.81 -0.02
N LYS A 25 24.59 -5.80 -0.88
CA LYS A 25 23.53 -4.83 -1.22
C LYS A 25 22.37 -5.46 -1.98
N HIS A 26 22.66 -6.39 -2.89
CA HIS A 26 21.61 -7.13 -3.58
C HIS A 26 20.80 -7.98 -2.61
N LEU A 27 21.44 -8.69 -1.69
CA LEU A 27 20.75 -9.45 -0.65
C LEU A 27 19.88 -8.56 0.24
N ILE A 28 20.43 -7.45 0.71
CA ILE A 28 19.70 -6.44 1.48
C ILE A 28 18.45 -5.95 0.74
N THR A 29 18.59 -5.66 -0.55
CA THR A 29 17.47 -5.21 -1.39
C THR A 29 16.42 -6.32 -1.50
N ASN A 30 16.83 -7.56 -1.77
CA ASN A 30 15.94 -8.69 -1.89
C ASN A 30 15.21 -8.99 -0.57
N MET A 31 15.89 -8.90 0.57
CA MET A 31 15.27 -9.03 1.90
C MET A 31 14.20 -7.95 2.14
N THR A 32 14.44 -6.71 1.68
CA THR A 32 13.46 -5.62 1.80
C THR A 32 12.15 -5.95 1.09
N TYR A 33 12.25 -6.60 -0.07
CA TYR A 33 11.13 -6.94 -0.93
C TYR A 33 10.63 -8.38 -0.75
N ALA A 34 11.17 -9.12 0.23
CA ALA A 34 10.70 -10.46 0.52
C ALA A 34 9.23 -10.42 0.95
N THR A 35 8.40 -11.25 0.29
CA THR A 35 6.96 -11.37 0.58
C THR A 35 6.62 -12.63 1.37
N THR A 36 7.61 -13.49 1.63
CA THR A 36 7.48 -14.73 2.42
C THR A 36 8.55 -14.78 3.50
N GLU A 37 8.27 -15.49 4.59
CA GLU A 37 9.22 -15.69 5.70
C GLU A 37 10.41 -16.56 5.23
N GLU A 38 10.14 -17.52 4.35
CA GLU A 38 11.11 -18.43 3.77
C GLU A 38 12.12 -17.66 2.90
N ASP A 39 11.65 -16.75 2.03
CA ASP A 39 12.53 -15.92 1.20
C ASP A 39 13.38 -14.98 2.06
N TYR A 40 12.78 -14.38 3.09
CA TYR A 40 13.50 -13.52 4.02
C TYR A 40 14.64 -14.29 4.71
N LYS A 41 14.34 -15.46 5.28
CA LYS A 41 15.31 -16.32 5.96
C LYS A 41 16.41 -16.80 5.02
N LEU A 42 16.05 -17.30 3.84
CA LEU A 42 17.02 -17.75 2.83
C LEU A 42 18.04 -16.67 2.50
N LYS A 43 17.57 -15.43 2.30
CA LYS A 43 18.44 -14.29 1.99
C LYS A 43 19.19 -13.79 3.22
N GLY A 44 18.61 -13.89 4.41
CA GLY A 44 19.27 -13.58 5.68
C GLY A 44 20.42 -14.52 5.99
N ASP A 45 20.27 -15.83 5.74
CA ASP A 45 21.33 -16.83 5.90
C ASP A 45 22.48 -16.60 4.91
N GLU A 46 22.16 -16.27 3.66
CA GLU A 46 23.15 -15.89 2.64
C GLU A 46 23.90 -14.61 3.04
N LEU A 47 23.19 -13.60 3.57
CA LEU A 47 23.76 -12.37 4.09
C LEU A 47 24.70 -12.66 5.27
N LYS A 48 24.29 -13.53 6.20
CA LYS A 48 25.12 -13.97 7.34
C LYS A 48 26.40 -14.65 6.87
N SER A 49 26.30 -15.60 5.95
CA SER A 49 27.46 -16.31 5.43
C SER A 49 28.48 -15.38 4.79
N LEU A 50 28.03 -14.37 4.03
CA LEU A 50 28.92 -13.41 3.37
C LEU A 50 29.47 -12.36 4.33
N SER A 51 28.66 -11.89 5.29
CA SER A 51 29.07 -10.86 6.25
C SER A 51 29.95 -11.38 7.38
N CYS A 52 29.90 -12.69 7.67
CA CYS A 52 30.76 -13.36 8.64
C CYS A 52 32.01 -14.00 8.02
N ARG A 53 32.32 -13.72 6.75
CA ARG A 53 33.49 -14.28 6.08
C ARG A 53 34.77 -13.88 6.81
N ASP A 54 35.75 -14.78 6.83
CA ASP A 54 37.06 -14.53 7.44
C ASP A 54 37.02 -14.29 8.97
N GLY A 55 35.93 -14.72 9.64
CA GLY A 55 35.77 -14.67 11.10
C GLY A 55 35.32 -13.31 11.66
N VAL A 56 35.02 -12.33 10.80
CA VAL A 56 34.58 -10.99 11.20
C VAL A 56 33.05 -10.96 11.27
N SER A 57 32.45 -10.82 12.45
CA SER A 57 30.98 -10.77 12.61
C SER A 57 30.39 -9.37 12.76
N SER A 58 31.21 -8.31 12.84
CA SER A 58 30.75 -6.97 13.24
C SER A 58 29.63 -6.39 12.37
N LEU A 59 29.62 -6.71 11.08
CA LEU A 59 28.55 -6.29 10.17
C LEU A 59 27.24 -7.04 10.45
N TRP A 60 27.34 -8.34 10.67
CA TRP A 60 26.21 -9.19 11.03
C TRP A 60 25.62 -8.80 12.38
N ASP A 61 26.47 -8.61 13.39
CA ASP A 61 26.03 -8.23 14.74
C ASP A 61 25.31 -6.88 14.74
N TYR A 62 25.82 -5.92 13.96
CA TYR A 62 25.13 -4.64 13.73
C TYR A 62 23.79 -4.84 13.03
N PHE A 63 23.74 -5.67 11.99
CA PHE A 63 22.51 -5.95 11.24
C PHE A 63 21.44 -6.56 12.14
N VAL A 64 21.77 -7.61 12.89
CA VAL A 64 20.82 -8.29 13.79
C VAL A 64 20.30 -7.32 14.84
N THR A 65 21.21 -6.57 15.48
CA THR A 65 20.84 -5.67 16.58
C THR A 65 19.96 -4.51 16.12
N ASN A 66 20.20 -3.94 14.93
CA ASN A 66 19.59 -2.66 14.53
C ASN A 66 18.56 -2.77 13.41
N TRP A 67 18.55 -3.87 12.65
CA TRP A 67 17.68 -4.05 11.49
C TRP A 67 16.79 -5.27 11.64
N ASP A 68 17.36 -6.43 11.95
CA ASP A 68 16.56 -7.66 12.13
C ASP A 68 15.61 -7.56 13.33
N SER A 69 16.07 -6.93 14.43
CA SER A 69 15.25 -6.66 15.62
C SER A 69 13.99 -5.83 15.37
N CYS A 70 13.91 -5.15 14.23
CA CYS A 70 12.76 -4.36 13.78
C CYS A 70 12.34 -4.68 12.35
N VAL A 71 12.46 -5.94 11.95
CA VAL A 71 12.12 -6.46 10.61
C VAL A 71 10.71 -6.06 10.15
N ASP A 72 9.77 -5.96 11.09
CA ASP A 72 8.38 -5.54 10.89
C ASP A 72 8.24 -4.12 10.32
N MET A 73 9.22 -3.24 10.58
CA MET A 73 9.18 -1.84 10.15
C MET A 73 9.65 -1.61 8.72
N TRP A 74 10.40 -2.54 8.10
CA TRP A 74 11.05 -2.28 6.81
C TRP A 74 10.92 -3.39 5.76
N VAL A 75 10.60 -4.64 6.13
CA VAL A 75 10.40 -5.76 5.18
C VAL A 75 8.98 -5.79 4.62
N MET A 76 8.86 -6.09 3.32
CA MET A 76 7.57 -6.12 2.62
C MET A 76 6.60 -7.15 3.20
N LEU A 77 7.05 -8.35 3.59
CA LEU A 77 6.25 -9.38 4.26
C LEU A 77 5.34 -8.81 5.35
N HIS A 78 5.89 -8.02 6.28
CA HIS A 78 5.13 -7.47 7.40
C HIS A 78 4.36 -6.20 7.04
N ARG A 79 4.81 -5.49 6.00
CA ARG A 79 4.27 -4.18 5.64
C ARG A 79 3.17 -4.24 4.60
N PHE A 80 3.17 -5.26 3.75
CA PHE A 80 2.27 -5.41 2.60
C PHE A 80 0.79 -5.28 2.96
N GLU A 81 0.44 -5.61 4.20
CA GLU A 81 -0.92 -5.59 4.71
C GLU A 81 -1.31 -4.30 5.46
N LEU A 82 -0.35 -3.44 5.79
CA LEU A 82 -0.63 -2.21 6.54
C LEU A 82 -1.33 -1.18 5.65
N PRO A 83 -2.06 -0.20 6.19
CA PRO A 83 -2.48 0.99 5.43
C PRO A 83 -1.26 1.80 5.01
N HIS A 84 -0.80 1.62 3.78
CA HIS A 84 0.28 2.43 3.23
C HIS A 84 -0.41 3.70 2.73
N PHE A 85 -0.11 4.86 3.31
CA PHE A 85 -0.53 6.16 2.77
C PHE A 85 0.21 6.49 1.46
N ASN A 86 0.32 5.52 0.55
CA ASN A 86 1.31 5.45 -0.52
C ASN A 86 2.73 5.73 -0.01
N ASN A 87 2.98 5.34 1.24
CA ASN A 87 4.07 5.82 2.08
C ASN A 87 5.06 4.69 2.32
N HIS A 88 5.76 4.26 1.27
CA HIS A 88 7.04 3.59 1.46
C HIS A 88 7.96 4.65 2.07
N THR A 89 8.13 4.60 3.40
CA THR A 89 8.63 5.65 4.30
C THR A 89 9.81 6.48 3.77
N ASN A 90 10.67 5.93 2.92
CA ASN A 90 11.76 6.69 2.29
C ASN A 90 11.32 7.57 1.11
N ASN A 91 10.40 7.13 0.24
CA ASN A 91 10.12 7.83 -1.02
C ASN A 91 9.43 9.18 -0.78
N ARG A 92 8.51 9.27 0.18
CA ARG A 92 7.80 10.51 0.48
C ARG A 92 8.70 11.52 1.19
N VAL A 93 9.51 11.07 2.15
CA VAL A 93 10.49 11.91 2.84
C VAL A 93 11.57 12.39 1.87
N GLU A 94 12.12 11.50 1.04
CA GLU A 94 13.11 11.87 0.01
C GLU A 94 12.51 12.82 -1.03
N SER A 95 11.25 12.64 -1.43
CA SER A 95 10.53 13.55 -2.33
C SER A 95 10.32 14.94 -1.69
N LEU A 96 9.91 15.00 -0.42
CA LEU A 96 9.79 16.25 0.35
C LEU A 96 11.12 16.98 0.48
N TYR A 97 12.20 16.25 0.80
CA TYR A 97 13.54 16.83 0.84
C TYR A 97 13.99 17.31 -0.54
N GLY A 98 13.67 16.56 -1.60
CA GLY A 98 13.93 16.94 -2.99
C GLY A 98 13.23 18.25 -3.35
N LYS A 99 11.91 18.34 -3.10
CA LYS A 99 11.12 19.56 -3.31
C LYS A 99 11.64 20.73 -2.48
N SER A 100 12.01 20.50 -1.23
CA SER A 100 12.59 21.52 -0.35
C SER A 100 13.88 22.09 -0.93
N LYS A 101 14.79 21.25 -1.43
CA LYS A 101 16.03 21.70 -2.10
C LYS A 101 15.77 22.41 -3.43
N GLN A 102 14.69 22.07 -4.12
CA GLN A 102 14.30 22.75 -5.36
C GLN A 102 13.73 24.14 -5.08
N ASN A 103 12.92 24.29 -4.04
CA ASN A 103 12.19 25.52 -3.74
C ASN A 103 12.97 26.49 -2.82
N ILE A 104 13.88 25.97 -1.99
CA ILE A 104 14.72 26.79 -1.11
C ILE A 104 16.12 26.88 -1.72
N LYS A 105 16.47 28.06 -2.23
CA LYS A 105 17.78 28.33 -2.84
C LYS A 105 18.70 29.04 -1.87
N SER A 106 20.01 28.82 -2.03
CA SER A 106 21.04 29.43 -1.18
C SER A 106 21.06 30.96 -1.20
N HIS A 107 20.53 31.58 -2.26
CA HIS A 107 20.49 33.04 -2.43
C HIS A 107 19.16 33.67 -1.95
N PHE A 108 18.23 32.90 -1.41
CA PHE A 108 16.97 33.43 -0.89
C PHE A 108 17.18 34.15 0.44
N THR A 109 16.43 35.23 0.65
CA THR A 109 16.31 35.87 1.95
C THR A 109 15.50 34.98 2.90
N MET A 110 15.63 35.22 4.21
CA MET A 110 14.87 34.49 5.24
C MET A 110 13.35 34.52 4.97
N GLN A 111 12.84 35.67 4.52
CA GLN A 111 11.43 35.85 4.18
C GLN A 111 11.01 34.94 3.01
N ASN A 112 11.78 34.92 1.93
CA ASN A 112 11.47 34.08 0.76
C ASN A 112 11.55 32.58 1.11
N CYS A 113 12.46 32.19 2.00
CA CYS A 113 12.54 30.83 2.52
C CYS A 113 11.28 30.46 3.32
N LEU A 114 10.76 31.37 4.15
CA LEU A 114 9.54 31.15 4.94
C LEU A 114 8.31 31.03 4.05
N GLU A 115 8.16 31.90 3.05
CA GLU A 115 7.05 31.84 2.08
C GLU A 115 7.06 30.51 1.31
N ALA A 116 8.23 30.06 0.85
CA ALA A 116 8.38 28.77 0.18
C ALA A 116 8.05 27.57 1.08
N LEU A 117 8.45 27.61 2.36
CA LEU A 117 8.13 26.56 3.33
C LEU A 117 6.64 26.48 3.64
N LEU A 118 5.97 27.63 3.80
CA LEU A 118 4.53 27.70 4.05
C LEU A 118 3.72 27.15 2.87
N ALA A 119 4.08 27.53 1.64
CA ALA A 119 3.44 27.00 0.44
C ALA A 119 3.59 25.46 0.32
N MET A 120 4.78 24.93 0.61
CA MET A 120 5.00 23.48 0.63
C MET A 120 4.19 22.76 1.73
N GLN A 121 4.00 23.40 2.89
CA GLN A 121 3.20 22.83 3.98
C GLN A 121 1.71 22.75 3.63
N GLU A 122 1.17 23.78 2.97
CA GLU A 122 -0.21 23.77 2.48
C GLU A 122 -0.43 22.70 1.41
N GLU A 123 0.47 22.61 0.42
CA GLU A 123 0.46 21.56 -0.59
C GLU A 123 0.52 20.16 0.07
N TYR A 124 1.41 19.98 1.05
CA TYR A 124 1.52 18.72 1.78
C TYR A 124 0.24 18.37 2.53
N ARG A 125 -0.39 19.33 3.22
CA ARG A 125 -1.66 19.11 3.94
C ARG A 125 -2.79 18.71 3.00
N ALA A 126 -2.88 19.32 1.83
CA ALA A 126 -3.85 18.94 0.80
C ALA A 126 -3.66 17.49 0.31
N HIS A 127 -2.42 16.99 0.25
CA HIS A 127 -2.08 15.64 -0.22
C HIS A 127 -1.90 14.60 0.90
N ALA A 128 -1.90 14.99 2.17
CA ALA A 128 -1.70 14.09 3.31
C ALA A 128 -3.02 13.41 3.75
N GLY A 129 -4.17 13.98 3.38
CA GLY A 129 -5.48 13.44 3.72
C GLY A 129 -5.94 12.24 2.87
N MET A 130 -5.17 11.83 1.86
CA MET A 130 -5.53 10.70 0.99
C MET A 130 -4.65 9.49 1.32
N PRO A 131 -5.16 8.49 2.06
CA PRO A 131 -4.55 7.17 2.11
C PRO A 131 -4.29 6.65 0.69
N GLY A 132 -3.15 6.00 0.49
CA GLY A 132 -2.91 5.29 -0.76
C GLY A 132 -3.93 4.15 -0.88
N PRO A 133 -4.32 3.76 -2.10
CA PRO A 133 -5.33 2.73 -2.27
C PRO A 133 -4.78 1.41 -1.71
N LEU A 134 -5.35 0.95 -0.59
CA LEU A 134 -5.17 -0.40 -0.10
C LEU A 134 -5.63 -1.36 -1.22
N ARG A 135 -4.84 -2.40 -1.49
CA ARG A 135 -5.17 -3.44 -2.46
C ARG A 135 -4.94 -4.81 -1.87
N ASP A 136 -5.85 -5.72 -2.18
CA ASP A 136 -5.80 -7.13 -1.83
C ASP A 136 -6.00 -7.94 -3.12
N THR A 137 -5.08 -8.85 -3.41
CA THR A 137 -5.10 -9.65 -4.64
C THR A 137 -6.25 -10.65 -4.68
N SER A 138 -6.87 -10.97 -3.55
CA SER A 138 -8.05 -11.84 -3.45
C SER A 138 -9.35 -11.13 -3.83
N TYR A 139 -9.34 -9.81 -3.92
CA TYR A 139 -10.51 -8.99 -4.23
C TYR A 139 -10.48 -8.45 -5.68
N SER A 140 -11.59 -8.52 -6.39
CA SER A 140 -11.78 -7.80 -7.66
C SER A 140 -12.39 -6.43 -7.41
N GLU A 141 -13.71 -6.29 -7.45
CA GLU A 141 -14.40 -5.00 -7.30
C GLU A 141 -14.27 -4.44 -5.88
N MET A 142 -14.07 -5.31 -4.88
CA MET A 142 -13.91 -4.91 -3.49
C MET A 142 -12.60 -4.13 -3.24
N ASN A 143 -11.63 -4.18 -4.17
CA ASN A 143 -10.48 -3.29 -4.16
C ASN A 143 -10.83 -1.81 -4.36
N ILE A 144 -11.99 -1.50 -4.97
CA ILE A 144 -12.46 -0.12 -5.11
C ILE A 144 -12.85 0.43 -3.72
N VAL A 145 -13.60 -0.36 -2.94
CA VAL A 145 -14.01 0.02 -1.57
C VAL A 145 -12.79 0.06 -0.66
N LEU A 146 -11.90 -0.92 -0.78
CA LEU A 146 -10.64 -0.96 -0.04
C LEU A 146 -9.76 0.27 -0.35
N GLY A 147 -9.73 0.71 -1.61
CA GLY A 147 -9.00 1.90 -2.04
C GLY A 147 -9.59 3.23 -1.55
N MET A 148 -10.87 3.25 -1.14
CA MET A 148 -11.58 4.45 -0.67
C MET A 148 -11.77 4.48 0.86
N THR A 149 -11.58 3.36 1.55
CA THR A 149 -11.96 3.20 2.97
C THR A 149 -10.88 2.47 3.77
N THR A 150 -11.23 1.83 4.90
CA THR A 150 -10.30 1.08 5.75
C THR A 150 -10.56 -0.42 5.68
N ARG A 151 -9.55 -1.25 5.99
CA ARG A 151 -9.71 -2.71 6.09
C ARG A 151 -10.83 -3.15 7.04
N TRP A 152 -11.10 -2.37 8.10
CA TRP A 152 -12.21 -2.66 9.01
C TRP A 152 -13.57 -2.55 8.31
N VAL A 153 -13.78 -1.50 7.52
CA VAL A 153 -15.01 -1.33 6.72
C VAL A 153 -15.13 -2.45 5.70
N VAL A 154 -14.04 -2.79 5.01
CA VAL A 154 -14.00 -3.91 4.05
C VAL A 154 -14.33 -5.24 4.73
N SER A 155 -13.73 -5.55 5.87
CA SER A 155 -14.01 -6.78 6.63
C SER A 155 -15.45 -6.85 7.11
N ALA A 156 -16.04 -5.71 7.53
CA ALA A 156 -17.44 -5.65 7.93
C ALA A 156 -18.42 -5.97 6.78
N ILE A 157 -18.06 -5.67 5.53
CA ILE A 157 -18.91 -5.92 4.34
C ILE A 157 -18.49 -7.18 3.54
N GLU A 158 -17.36 -7.80 3.89
CA GLU A 158 -16.78 -8.96 3.19
C GLU A 158 -17.73 -10.15 3.15
N GLY A 159 -18.45 -10.41 4.24
CA GLY A 159 -19.45 -11.47 4.29
C GLY A 159 -20.55 -11.28 3.24
N GLN A 160 -21.03 -10.05 3.05
CA GLN A 160 -22.06 -9.74 2.06
C GLN A 160 -21.51 -9.83 0.64
N TYR A 161 -20.28 -9.35 0.41
CA TYR A 161 -19.60 -9.45 -0.88
C TYR A 161 -19.40 -10.91 -1.30
N LYS A 162 -18.89 -11.78 -0.41
CA LYS A 162 -18.70 -13.20 -0.69
C LYS A 162 -20.01 -13.92 -0.99
N VAL A 163 -21.06 -13.60 -0.23
CA VAL A 163 -22.41 -14.13 -0.48
C VAL A 163 -22.91 -13.68 -1.86
N GLU A 164 -22.72 -12.42 -2.24
CA GLU A 164 -23.20 -11.90 -3.53
C GLU A 164 -22.35 -12.39 -4.72
N MET A 165 -21.03 -12.57 -4.56
CA MET A 165 -20.18 -13.21 -5.56
C MET A 165 -20.53 -14.69 -5.76
N ALA A 166 -20.81 -15.42 -4.66
CA ALA A 166 -21.31 -16.79 -4.74
C ALA A 166 -22.68 -16.85 -5.40
N LYS A 167 -23.51 -15.83 -5.20
CA LYS A 167 -24.83 -15.69 -5.85
C LYS A 167 -24.78 -15.18 -7.29
N LYS A 168 -23.73 -14.49 -7.75
CA LYS A 168 -23.50 -14.21 -9.19
C LYS A 168 -23.35 -15.49 -10.02
N SER A 169 -23.14 -16.65 -9.38
CA SER A 169 -23.22 -17.97 -10.02
C SER A 169 -24.65 -18.50 -10.22
N LEU A 170 -25.67 -17.82 -9.71
CA LEU A 170 -27.08 -18.13 -9.94
C LEU A 170 -27.79 -16.89 -10.50
N ASP A 171 -28.21 -16.94 -11.76
CA ASP A 171 -29.07 -15.93 -12.41
C ASP A 171 -30.34 -15.68 -11.60
N ARG A 172 -30.28 -14.73 -10.65
CA ARG A 172 -31.43 -14.34 -9.82
C ARG A 172 -32.22 -13.18 -10.41
N TYR A 173 -31.62 -12.44 -11.34
CA TYR A 173 -32.22 -11.26 -11.95
C TYR A 173 -31.97 -11.26 -13.46
N THR A 174 -33.02 -11.04 -14.22
CA THR A 174 -32.97 -10.75 -15.66
C THR A 174 -33.29 -9.29 -15.89
N PHE A 175 -32.54 -8.64 -16.77
CA PHE A 175 -32.69 -7.23 -17.11
C PHE A 175 -33.17 -7.10 -18.55
N THR A 176 -34.20 -6.27 -18.77
CA THR A 176 -34.67 -5.93 -20.12
C THR A 176 -34.60 -4.42 -20.29
N ASP A 177 -33.83 -3.97 -21.28
CA ASP A 177 -33.65 -2.55 -21.58
C ASP A 177 -34.73 -2.07 -22.55
N ASN A 178 -35.49 -1.05 -22.14
CA ASN A 178 -36.58 -0.43 -22.90
C ASN A 178 -36.21 1.01 -23.34
N GLU A 179 -34.91 1.26 -23.61
CA GLU A 179 -34.30 2.52 -24.01
C GLU A 179 -34.30 3.60 -22.90
N THR A 180 -35.49 4.01 -22.43
CA THR A 180 -35.70 5.04 -21.39
C THR A 180 -35.75 4.47 -19.98
N SER A 181 -35.91 3.15 -19.86
CA SER A 181 -36.03 2.45 -18.58
C SER A 181 -35.46 1.04 -18.66
N VAL A 182 -35.13 0.47 -17.50
CA VAL A 182 -34.69 -0.92 -17.35
C VAL A 182 -35.71 -1.66 -16.51
N THR A 183 -36.22 -2.77 -17.03
CA THR A 183 -37.06 -3.70 -16.27
C THR A 183 -36.18 -4.72 -15.58
N VAL A 184 -36.28 -4.81 -14.25
CA VAL A 184 -35.56 -5.77 -13.42
C VAL A 184 -36.54 -6.83 -12.96
N ARG A 185 -36.32 -8.09 -13.36
CA ARG A 185 -37.16 -9.22 -12.97
C ARG A 185 -36.38 -10.25 -12.18
N SER A 186 -36.93 -10.65 -11.06
CA SER A 186 -36.48 -11.77 -10.23
C SER A 186 -37.55 -12.85 -10.17
N LYS A 187 -37.27 -13.97 -9.50
CA LYS A 187 -38.28 -15.03 -9.28
C LYS A 187 -39.56 -14.56 -8.56
N HIS A 188 -39.49 -13.46 -7.80
CA HIS A 188 -40.57 -13.03 -6.91
C HIS A 188 -41.02 -11.58 -7.13
N HIS A 189 -40.24 -10.77 -7.85
CA HIS A 189 -40.49 -9.34 -7.99
C HIS A 189 -40.09 -8.85 -9.37
N GLU A 190 -40.89 -7.96 -9.93
CA GLU A 190 -40.60 -7.22 -11.14
C GLU A 190 -40.78 -5.73 -10.85
N TYR A 191 -39.78 -4.93 -11.19
CA TYR A 191 -39.83 -3.47 -11.01
C TYR A 191 -39.06 -2.74 -12.08
N LEU A 192 -39.39 -1.47 -12.27
CA LEU A 192 -38.84 -0.62 -13.31
C LEU A 192 -37.88 0.41 -12.72
N LEU A 193 -36.77 0.63 -13.42
CA LEU A 193 -35.79 1.67 -13.13
C LEU A 193 -35.80 2.67 -14.29
N GLN A 194 -36.19 3.91 -14.04
CA GLN A 194 -36.05 4.97 -15.05
C GLN A 194 -34.60 5.45 -15.11
N LYS A 195 -34.05 5.49 -16.33
CA LYS A 195 -32.66 5.96 -16.55
C LYS A 195 -32.57 7.47 -16.36
N ASP A 196 -33.59 8.18 -16.83
CA ASP A 196 -33.70 9.62 -16.66
C ASP A 196 -34.28 9.93 -15.28
N GLY A 197 -33.44 10.48 -14.40
CA GLY A 197 -33.79 10.83 -13.02
C GLY A 197 -33.49 9.75 -11.98
N TRP A 198 -32.97 8.58 -12.38
CA TRP A 198 -32.56 7.48 -11.47
C TRP A 198 -33.66 7.04 -10.48
N ILE A 199 -34.92 7.05 -10.94
CA ILE A 199 -36.07 6.69 -10.11
C ILE A 199 -36.30 5.19 -10.18
N CYS A 200 -36.32 4.53 -9.02
CA CYS A 200 -36.65 3.12 -8.89
C CYS A 200 -38.09 2.95 -8.40
N TYR A 201 -38.87 2.11 -9.09
CA TYR A 201 -40.25 1.79 -8.72
C TYR A 201 -40.38 0.46 -7.98
N CYS A 202 -39.31 -0.02 -7.34
CA CYS A 202 -39.42 -1.21 -6.49
C CYS A 202 -40.25 -0.91 -5.24
N GLU A 203 -40.88 -1.94 -4.67
CA GLU A 203 -41.69 -1.82 -3.46
C GLU A 203 -40.93 -1.14 -2.31
N PHE A 204 -39.63 -1.43 -2.17
CA PHE A 204 -38.78 -0.76 -1.19
C PHE A 204 -38.69 0.75 -1.43
N ALA A 205 -38.47 1.20 -2.67
CA ALA A 205 -38.37 2.61 -2.99
C ALA A 205 -39.72 3.35 -2.83
N GLN A 206 -40.83 2.66 -3.09
CA GLN A 206 -42.17 3.23 -2.94
C GLN A 206 -42.64 3.27 -1.48
N THR A 207 -42.30 2.26 -0.68
CA THR A 207 -42.85 2.09 0.68
C THR A 207 -41.86 2.43 1.79
N MET A 208 -40.56 2.50 1.47
CA MET A 208 -39.44 2.58 2.42
C MET A 208 -39.46 1.47 3.47
N LYS A 209 -40.12 0.35 3.16
CA LYS A 209 -40.20 -0.85 4.02
C LYS A 209 -39.40 -1.97 3.37
N LEU A 210 -38.72 -2.75 4.22
CA LEU A 210 -38.06 -3.96 3.75
C LEU A 210 -39.11 -4.94 3.18
N PRO A 211 -38.88 -5.54 2.00
CA PRO A 211 -39.74 -6.59 1.47
C PRO A 211 -39.87 -7.72 2.50
N ARG A 212 -41.09 -8.23 2.69
CA ARG A 212 -41.34 -9.39 3.58
C ARG A 212 -40.87 -10.69 2.94
#